data_AF-A0A7X9IKJ0-F1
#
_entry.id   AF-A0A7X9IKJ0-F1
#
_cell.length_a   1.000
_cell.length_b   1.000
_cell.length_c   1.000
_cell.angle_alpha   90.00
_cell.angle_beta   90.00
_cell.angle_gamma   90.00
#
_symmetry.space_group_name_H-M   'P 1'
#
loop_
_entity.id
_entity.type
_entity.pdbx_description
1 polymer ?
#
loop_
_entity_poly.entity_id
_entity_poly.type
_entity_poly.pdbx_seq_one_letter_code
_entity_poly.pdbx_strand_id
1 'polypeptide(L)'
;ANCGGAAVTSAGNNISDDATCGLSLATDRANTNPLLSALADNGGGTLTHAISTDSPALDGVSGGTCPATDQRGVARPFDGNQDGNALCDIGAFEANDACPSDPDKTVPGVCGCGTPDVDSNGNGILDCLANADADSQAKAIRTMVNRLKRPTNQAELLVQKNRVNDIKTKLVAFVAFTTANASKITVTGTVPLATLVSNTNKRVRKALKFNDRNFGKVNKPKAKQALNKLIAAI
;
A
#
# COMPACT_ATOMS: atom_id res chain seq x y z
N ALA A 1 38.52 1.60 -18.78
CA ALA A 1 39.33 0.37 -18.83
C ALA A 1 38.87 -0.49 -17.68
N ASN A 2 37.86 -1.30 -17.96
CA ASN A 2 37.27 -2.23 -17.00
C ASN A 2 38.21 -3.39 -16.68
N CYS A 3 39.07 -3.76 -17.63
CA CYS A 3 40.09 -4.78 -17.45
C CYS A 3 41.49 -4.19 -17.71
N GLY A 4 42.36 -4.29 -16.71
CA GLY A 4 43.74 -3.76 -16.74
C GLY A 4 44.83 -4.83 -16.78
N GLY A 5 44.52 -6.06 -17.21
CA GLY A 5 45.42 -7.23 -17.16
C GLY A 5 45.25 -8.18 -18.34
N ALA A 6 45.64 -9.46 -18.17
CA ALA A 6 45.43 -10.49 -19.19
C ALA A 6 43.94 -10.63 -19.56
N ALA A 7 43.65 -10.99 -20.81
CA ALA A 7 42.30 -11.16 -21.32
C ALA A 7 41.49 -12.08 -20.39
N VAL A 8 40.25 -11.68 -20.08
CA VAL A 8 39.35 -12.52 -19.28
C VAL A 8 39.07 -13.78 -20.09
N THR A 9 39.36 -14.96 -19.52
CA THR A 9 38.92 -16.21 -20.13
C THR A 9 37.41 -16.31 -19.92
N SER A 10 36.66 -15.89 -20.93
CA SER A 10 35.20 -15.85 -20.90
C SER A 10 34.61 -17.26 -20.93
N ALA A 11 33.63 -17.52 -20.06
CA ALA A 11 32.72 -18.67 -20.15
C ALA A 11 31.37 -18.28 -20.79
N GLY A 12 31.26 -17.05 -21.30
CA GLY A 12 30.04 -16.46 -21.87
C GLY A 12 29.25 -15.64 -20.85
N ASN A 13 28.24 -14.92 -21.36
CA ASN A 13 27.31 -14.09 -20.58
C ASN A 13 27.99 -13.00 -19.73
N ASN A 14 29.13 -12.47 -20.18
CA ASN A 14 29.78 -11.32 -19.54
C ASN A 14 29.30 -10.01 -20.17
N ILE A 15 29.26 -8.93 -19.39
CA ILE A 15 28.94 -7.59 -19.87
C ILE A 15 30.00 -6.59 -19.43
N SER A 16 30.38 -5.68 -20.31
CA SER A 16 31.38 -4.64 -20.03
C SER A 16 31.07 -3.40 -20.84
N ASP A 17 31.18 -2.21 -20.24
CA ASP A 17 30.92 -0.94 -20.92
C ASP A 17 32.03 -0.51 -21.90
N ASP A 18 33.13 -1.26 -21.95
CA ASP A 18 34.24 -1.07 -22.89
C ASP A 18 34.74 -2.41 -23.48
N ALA A 19 35.70 -2.33 -24.41
CA ALA A 19 36.29 -3.49 -25.08
C ALA A 19 37.50 -4.10 -24.33
N THR A 20 37.91 -3.52 -23.20
CA THR A 20 39.23 -3.81 -22.62
C THR A 20 39.34 -5.21 -22.04
N CYS A 21 38.21 -5.88 -21.80
CA CYS A 21 38.16 -7.24 -21.26
C CYS A 21 38.36 -8.34 -22.30
N GLY A 22 38.39 -8.02 -23.60
CA GLY A 22 38.60 -9.01 -24.66
C GLY A 22 37.48 -10.05 -24.79
N LEU A 23 36.26 -9.68 -24.40
CA LEU A 23 35.10 -10.58 -24.46
C LEU A 23 34.72 -10.84 -25.93
N SER A 24 34.75 -12.12 -26.34
CA SER A 24 34.62 -12.50 -27.75
C SER A 24 33.62 -13.62 -28.01
N LEU A 25 32.96 -14.16 -26.96
CA LEU A 25 31.94 -15.19 -27.16
C LEU A 25 30.62 -14.55 -27.58
N ALA A 26 29.80 -15.31 -28.31
CA ALA A 26 28.54 -14.80 -28.86
C ALA A 26 27.54 -14.34 -27.78
N THR A 27 27.63 -14.88 -26.57
CA THR A 27 26.79 -14.51 -25.42
C THR A 27 27.37 -13.36 -24.58
N ASP A 28 28.57 -12.88 -24.91
CA ASP A 28 29.17 -11.72 -24.25
C ASP A 28 28.67 -10.39 -24.86
N ARG A 29 28.67 -9.34 -24.05
CA ARG A 29 28.23 -7.98 -24.38
C ARG A 29 29.34 -6.97 -24.06
N ALA A 30 30.33 -6.83 -24.94
CA ALA A 30 31.38 -5.81 -24.83
C ALA A 30 30.94 -4.44 -25.38
N ASN A 31 31.48 -3.35 -24.84
CA ASN A 31 31.06 -1.97 -25.16
C ASN A 31 29.58 -1.70 -24.90
N THR A 32 29.00 -2.36 -23.90
CA THR A 32 27.59 -2.26 -23.53
C THR A 32 27.50 -1.84 -22.07
N ASN A 33 26.99 -0.63 -21.82
CA ASN A 33 26.80 -0.14 -20.45
C ASN A 33 25.75 -0.99 -19.72
N PRO A 34 26.10 -1.67 -18.60
CA PRO A 34 25.16 -2.49 -17.86
C PRO A 34 24.09 -1.71 -17.08
N LEU A 35 24.09 -0.36 -17.13
CA LEU A 35 23.11 0.50 -16.44
C LEU A 35 22.98 0.15 -14.95
N LEU A 36 24.13 -0.06 -14.30
CA LEU A 36 24.21 -0.34 -12.88
C LEU A 36 24.00 0.94 -12.07
N SER A 37 23.22 0.81 -11.00
CA SER A 37 23.13 1.84 -9.96
C SER A 37 24.43 1.92 -9.14
N ALA A 38 24.58 3.00 -8.39
CA ALA A 38 25.68 3.16 -7.45
C ALA A 38 25.72 2.00 -6.44
N LEU A 39 26.92 1.67 -5.94
CA LEU A 39 27.10 0.66 -4.90
C LEU A 39 26.34 1.09 -3.65
N ALA A 40 25.36 0.28 -3.23
CA ALA A 40 24.45 0.61 -2.13
C ALA A 40 24.05 -0.64 -1.34
N ASP A 41 23.42 -0.44 -0.20
CA ASP A 41 22.76 -1.51 0.54
C ASP A 41 21.42 -1.83 -0.13
N ASN A 42 21.40 -2.87 -0.96
CA ASN A 42 20.19 -3.37 -1.60
C ASN A 42 19.72 -4.69 -0.95
N GLY A 43 20.08 -4.91 0.32
CA GLY A 43 19.87 -6.16 1.05
C GLY A 43 21.03 -7.15 0.94
N GLY A 44 21.02 -8.19 1.78
CA GLY A 44 22.07 -9.20 1.85
C GLY A 44 23.20 -8.86 2.82
N GLY A 45 24.32 -9.58 2.71
CA GLY A 45 25.48 -9.43 3.61
C GLY A 45 26.54 -8.42 3.15
N THR A 46 26.42 -7.88 1.93
CA THR A 46 27.39 -6.95 1.32
C THR A 46 26.66 -5.92 0.45
N LEU A 47 27.29 -4.76 0.23
CA LEU A 47 26.79 -3.79 -0.74
C LEU A 47 26.80 -4.38 -2.16
N THR A 48 25.82 -4.02 -2.98
CA THR A 48 25.64 -4.49 -4.36
C THR A 48 25.37 -3.34 -5.31
N HIS A 49 25.60 -3.57 -6.60
CA HIS A 49 25.12 -2.69 -7.67
C HIS A 49 23.75 -3.20 -8.13
N ALA A 50 22.70 -2.43 -7.87
CA ALA A 50 21.37 -2.76 -8.40
C ALA A 50 21.32 -2.55 -9.92
N ILE A 51 20.55 -3.38 -10.60
CA ILE A 51 20.35 -3.33 -12.05
C ILE A 51 19.11 -2.46 -12.33
N SER A 52 19.21 -1.56 -13.31
CA SER A 52 18.07 -0.78 -13.81
C SER A 52 17.12 -1.66 -14.64
N THR A 53 15.82 -1.33 -14.68
CA THR A 53 14.80 -2.03 -15.47
C THR A 53 15.07 -2.02 -16.97
N ASP A 54 15.80 -1.02 -17.49
CA ASP A 54 16.18 -0.95 -18.90
C ASP A 54 17.57 -1.56 -19.17
N SER A 55 18.14 -2.25 -18.19
CA SER A 55 19.50 -2.76 -18.28
C SER A 55 19.64 -3.87 -19.32
N PRO A 56 20.68 -3.83 -20.17
CA PRO A 56 21.04 -4.96 -21.03
C PRO A 56 21.58 -6.18 -20.25
N ALA A 57 21.76 -6.06 -18.93
CA ALA A 57 22.08 -7.17 -18.05
C ALA A 57 20.83 -7.92 -17.56
N LEU A 58 19.64 -7.31 -17.64
CA LEU A 58 18.37 -7.90 -17.26
C LEU A 58 18.03 -9.09 -18.17
N ASP A 59 17.67 -10.24 -17.58
CA ASP A 59 17.43 -11.51 -18.29
C ASP A 59 18.56 -11.87 -19.27
N GLY A 60 19.78 -11.43 -18.95
CA GLY A 60 20.86 -11.37 -19.91
C GLY A 60 21.54 -12.72 -20.16
N VAL A 61 21.38 -13.69 -19.25
CA VAL A 61 22.03 -15.00 -19.34
C VAL A 61 21.28 -15.91 -20.31
N SER A 62 21.88 -16.16 -21.47
CA SER A 62 21.37 -17.09 -22.47
C SER A 62 22.13 -18.43 -22.43
N GLY A 63 21.39 -19.54 -22.33
CA GLY A 63 21.94 -20.91 -22.44
C GLY A 63 22.89 -21.36 -21.32
N GLY A 64 22.88 -20.68 -20.16
CA GLY A 64 23.74 -20.99 -19.00
C GLY A 64 22.97 -21.51 -17.79
N THR A 65 23.66 -22.15 -16.84
CA THR A 65 23.11 -22.51 -15.53
C THR A 65 23.32 -21.36 -14.56
N CYS A 66 22.25 -20.93 -13.90
CA CYS A 66 22.34 -19.88 -12.90
C CYS A 66 22.82 -20.42 -11.56
N PRO A 67 23.63 -19.64 -10.81
CA PRO A 67 23.75 -19.83 -9.38
C PRO A 67 22.37 -19.80 -8.73
N ALA A 68 22.14 -20.60 -7.69
CA ALA A 68 20.83 -20.72 -7.04
C ALA A 68 20.32 -19.39 -6.44
N THR A 69 21.24 -18.51 -6.06
CA THR A 69 20.95 -17.16 -5.57
C THR A 69 21.96 -16.15 -6.09
N ASP A 70 21.58 -14.87 -6.08
CA ASP A 70 22.48 -13.74 -6.25
C ASP A 70 23.33 -13.47 -4.97
N GLN A 71 24.16 -12.42 -4.98
CA GLN A 71 25.03 -12.06 -3.84
C GLN A 71 24.25 -11.72 -2.56
N ARG A 72 22.98 -11.32 -2.69
CA ARG A 72 22.11 -10.96 -1.56
C ARG A 72 21.40 -12.17 -0.98
N GLY A 73 21.46 -13.32 -1.67
CA GLY A 73 20.69 -14.52 -1.34
C GLY A 73 19.30 -14.56 -1.98
N VAL A 74 19.01 -13.69 -2.96
CA VAL A 74 17.76 -13.71 -3.72
C VAL A 74 17.81 -14.85 -4.73
N ALA A 75 16.76 -15.67 -4.79
CA ALA A 75 16.68 -16.81 -5.71
C ALA A 75 16.81 -16.39 -7.18
N ARG A 76 17.24 -17.32 -8.04
CA ARG A 76 17.36 -17.13 -9.49
C ARG A 76 16.77 -18.33 -10.26
N PRO A 77 16.28 -18.15 -11.52
CA PRO A 77 16.03 -16.88 -12.22
C PRO A 77 14.73 -16.19 -11.77
N PHE A 78 14.67 -14.86 -11.94
CA PHE A 78 13.41 -14.11 -12.01
C PHE A 78 13.20 -13.56 -13.42
N ASP A 79 11.95 -13.53 -13.89
CA ASP A 79 11.59 -12.90 -15.15
C ASP A 79 11.60 -11.37 -14.99
N GLY A 80 12.76 -10.77 -15.22
CA GLY A 80 13.03 -9.36 -14.95
C GLY A 80 12.30 -8.42 -15.91
N ASN A 81 12.15 -8.84 -17.18
CA ASN A 81 11.55 -8.06 -18.26
C ASN A 81 10.10 -8.49 -18.58
N GLN A 82 9.65 -9.61 -18.05
CA GLN A 82 8.28 -10.16 -18.16
C GLN A 82 7.82 -10.53 -19.56
N ASP A 83 8.75 -11.02 -20.39
CA ASP A 83 8.42 -11.63 -21.67
C ASP A 83 7.92 -13.08 -21.54
N GLY A 84 7.86 -13.62 -20.32
CA GLY A 84 7.42 -14.97 -20.01
C GLY A 84 8.54 -16.00 -20.03
N ASN A 85 9.80 -15.57 -20.20
CA ASN A 85 10.98 -16.40 -20.20
C ASN A 85 11.98 -15.93 -19.13
N ALA A 86 11.81 -16.45 -17.91
CA ALA A 86 12.71 -16.18 -16.79
C ALA A 86 14.14 -16.62 -17.09
N LEU A 87 15.05 -15.64 -17.22
CA LEU A 87 16.48 -15.85 -17.32
C LEU A 87 17.16 -15.18 -16.13
N CYS A 88 18.44 -15.46 -15.94
CA CYS A 88 19.16 -14.78 -14.88
C CYS A 88 19.74 -13.49 -15.38
N ASP A 89 19.83 -12.53 -14.47
CA ASP A 89 20.54 -11.31 -14.74
C ASP A 89 22.05 -11.56 -14.76
N ILE A 90 22.73 -10.83 -15.64
CA ILE A 90 24.18 -10.84 -15.68
C ILE A 90 24.72 -10.04 -14.49
N GLY A 91 25.49 -10.71 -13.65
CA GLY A 91 26.18 -10.11 -12.52
C GLY A 91 25.67 -10.60 -11.16
N ALA A 92 25.94 -9.80 -10.12
CA ALA A 92 25.78 -10.19 -8.72
C ALA A 92 24.39 -9.88 -8.11
N PHE A 93 23.50 -9.27 -8.88
CA PHE A 93 22.19 -8.82 -8.46
C PHE A 93 21.12 -9.41 -9.38
N GLU A 94 20.00 -9.86 -8.81
CA GLU A 94 18.81 -10.30 -9.55
C GLU A 94 17.64 -9.31 -9.34
N ALA A 95 17.20 -8.64 -10.40
CA ALA A 95 16.04 -7.78 -10.37
C ALA A 95 14.77 -8.62 -10.22
N ASN A 96 13.99 -8.31 -9.19
CA ASN A 96 12.66 -8.90 -8.98
C ASN A 96 11.66 -7.74 -8.98
N ASP A 97 11.04 -7.47 -10.14
CA ASP A 97 9.96 -6.49 -10.23
C ASP A 97 8.61 -7.17 -10.00
N ALA A 98 8.09 -7.02 -8.79
CA ALA A 98 6.80 -7.57 -8.42
C ALA A 98 5.63 -6.63 -8.81
N CYS A 99 5.89 -5.50 -9.47
CA CYS A 99 4.93 -4.52 -9.99
C CYS A 99 5.33 -3.92 -11.37
N PRO A 100 5.56 -4.77 -12.38
CA PRO A 100 6.11 -4.40 -13.70
C PRO A 100 5.35 -3.35 -14.51
N SER A 101 4.05 -3.23 -14.29
CA SER A 101 3.18 -2.29 -15.00
C SER A 101 3.06 -0.96 -14.28
N ASP A 102 3.78 -0.78 -13.16
CA ASP A 102 3.78 0.41 -12.33
C ASP A 102 5.21 0.99 -12.24
N PRO A 103 5.55 2.00 -13.07
CA PRO A 103 6.89 2.60 -13.05
C PRO A 103 7.22 3.29 -11.72
N ASP A 104 6.22 3.56 -10.88
CA ASP A 104 6.40 4.20 -9.57
C ASP A 104 6.53 3.17 -8.42
N LYS A 105 6.49 1.86 -8.71
CA LYS A 105 6.45 0.81 -7.68
C LYS A 105 7.12 -0.50 -8.12
N THR A 106 8.05 -1.01 -7.32
CA THR A 106 8.74 -2.30 -7.60
C THR A 106 8.23 -3.47 -6.75
N VAL A 107 7.37 -3.21 -5.76
CA VAL A 107 6.73 -4.23 -4.90
C VAL A 107 5.26 -3.88 -4.62
N PRO A 108 4.31 -4.84 -4.58
CA PRO A 108 2.87 -4.54 -4.46
C PRO A 108 2.45 -3.73 -3.24
N GLY A 109 3.17 -3.81 -2.13
CA GLY A 109 2.80 -3.12 -0.90
C GLY A 109 1.40 -3.48 -0.40
N VAL A 110 0.79 -2.59 0.39
CA VAL A 110 -0.54 -2.81 0.98
C VAL A 110 -1.65 -2.45 0.00
N CYS A 111 -1.41 -1.46 -0.86
CA CYS A 111 -2.34 -0.97 -1.87
C CYS A 111 -2.33 -1.77 -3.19
N GLY A 112 -1.43 -2.73 -3.36
CA GLY A 112 -1.22 -3.43 -4.64
C GLY A 112 -0.43 -2.60 -5.67
N CYS A 113 -0.13 -3.19 -6.83
CA CYS A 113 0.50 -2.47 -7.93
C CYS A 113 -0.46 -1.44 -8.56
N GLY A 114 0.10 -0.37 -9.11
CA GLY A 114 -0.63 0.74 -9.75
C GLY A 114 -1.25 1.74 -8.77
N THR A 115 -1.05 1.56 -7.45
CA THR A 115 -1.59 2.44 -6.41
C THR A 115 -0.53 2.73 -5.33
N PRO A 116 -0.16 4.01 -5.08
CA PRO A 116 0.85 4.36 -4.08
C PRO A 116 0.43 4.01 -2.63
N ASP A 117 1.37 3.48 -1.84
CA ASP A 117 1.22 3.29 -0.39
C ASP A 117 1.49 4.58 0.38
N VAL A 118 0.67 5.60 0.15
CA VAL A 118 0.82 6.92 0.80
C VAL A 118 -0.33 7.19 1.77
N ASP A 119 -0.01 7.63 2.98
CA ASP A 119 -0.94 8.27 3.91
C ASP A 119 -0.73 9.79 3.82
N SER A 120 -1.46 10.43 2.91
CA SER A 120 -1.29 11.85 2.62
C SER A 120 -1.72 12.76 3.77
N ASN A 121 -2.51 12.26 4.73
CA ASN A 121 -3.10 13.08 5.79
C ASN A 121 -2.60 12.73 7.20
N GLY A 122 -1.75 11.70 7.33
CA GLY A 122 -1.06 11.33 8.57
C GLY A 122 -1.97 10.71 9.62
N ASN A 123 -3.12 10.15 9.24
CA ASN A 123 -4.05 9.50 10.18
C ASN A 123 -3.71 8.03 10.46
N GLY A 124 -2.63 7.52 9.87
CA GLY A 124 -2.15 6.15 10.00
C GLY A 124 -2.82 5.16 9.04
N ILE A 125 -3.55 5.64 8.03
CA ILE A 125 -4.28 4.80 7.07
C ILE A 125 -3.93 5.22 5.66
N LEU A 126 -3.46 4.26 4.87
CA LEU A 126 -3.12 4.49 3.47
C LEU A 126 -4.35 4.93 2.67
N ASP A 127 -4.13 5.86 1.75
CA ASP A 127 -5.17 6.47 0.94
C ASP A 127 -6.00 5.45 0.15
N CYS A 128 -5.37 4.38 -0.33
CA CYS A 128 -6.03 3.29 -1.05
C CYS A 128 -7.01 2.49 -0.17
N LEU A 129 -6.90 2.61 1.16
CA LEU A 129 -7.77 1.95 2.13
C LEU A 129 -8.88 2.90 2.64
N ALA A 130 -9.05 4.09 2.04
CA ALA A 130 -9.99 5.10 2.55
C ALA A 130 -11.46 4.62 2.60
N ASN A 131 -11.93 3.79 1.65
CA ASN A 131 -13.26 3.15 1.75
C ASN A 131 -13.34 2.24 2.97
N ALA A 132 -12.33 1.38 3.14
CA ALA A 132 -12.26 0.44 4.24
C ALA A 132 -12.21 1.16 5.60
N ASP A 133 -11.55 2.30 5.67
CA ASP A 133 -11.55 3.12 6.87
C ASP A 133 -12.87 3.85 7.11
N ALA A 134 -13.48 4.44 6.08
CA ALA A 134 -14.79 5.06 6.21
C ALA A 134 -15.84 4.06 6.75
N ASP A 135 -15.84 2.83 6.21
CA ASP A 135 -16.67 1.72 6.72
C ASP A 135 -16.28 1.33 8.17
N SER A 136 -14.99 1.19 8.46
CA SER A 136 -14.49 0.85 9.80
C SER A 136 -14.87 1.89 10.86
N GLN A 137 -14.70 3.18 10.58
CA GLN A 137 -15.10 4.27 11.47
C GLN A 137 -16.62 4.29 11.69
N ALA A 138 -17.42 4.10 10.63
CA ALA A 138 -18.87 4.03 10.74
C ALA A 138 -19.32 2.82 11.59
N LYS A 139 -18.69 1.64 11.40
CA LYS A 139 -18.90 0.44 12.21
C LYS A 139 -18.50 0.66 13.68
N ALA A 140 -17.39 1.37 13.95
CA ALA A 140 -16.96 1.70 15.30
C ALA A 140 -17.99 2.59 16.02
N ILE A 141 -18.46 3.66 15.37
CA ILE A 141 -19.50 4.53 15.91
C ILE A 141 -20.79 3.74 16.19
N ARG A 142 -21.18 2.84 15.28
CA ARG A 142 -22.33 1.95 15.47
C ARG A 142 -22.16 1.05 16.70
N THR A 143 -20.96 0.52 16.91
CA THR A 143 -20.64 -0.29 18.11
C THR A 143 -20.71 0.55 19.39
N MET A 144 -20.24 1.78 19.38
CA MET A 144 -20.39 2.70 20.53
C MET A 144 -21.88 2.98 20.83
N VAL A 145 -22.69 3.22 19.80
CA VAL A 145 -24.16 3.36 19.94
C VAL A 145 -24.77 2.07 20.52
N ASN A 146 -24.29 0.89 20.12
CA ASN A 146 -24.74 -0.39 20.66
C ASN A 146 -24.44 -0.56 22.15
N ARG A 147 -23.40 0.09 22.67
CA ARG A 147 -23.04 0.09 24.11
C ARG A 147 -23.89 1.03 24.96
N LEU A 148 -24.74 1.85 24.35
CA LEU A 148 -25.68 2.70 25.10
C LEU A 148 -26.78 1.85 25.74
N LYS A 149 -27.05 2.13 27.01
CA LYS A 149 -28.11 1.50 27.82
C LYS A 149 -28.85 2.53 28.66
N ARG A 150 -30.10 2.22 29.04
CA ARG A 150 -30.89 3.06 29.96
C ARG A 150 -30.22 3.00 31.35
N PRO A 151 -29.80 4.13 31.93
CA PRO A 151 -29.21 4.15 33.26
C PRO A 151 -30.28 3.92 34.32
N THR A 152 -29.90 3.24 35.41
CA THR A 152 -30.74 2.94 36.57
C THR A 152 -30.44 3.85 37.77
N ASN A 153 -29.28 4.49 37.77
CA ASN A 153 -28.83 5.41 38.82
C ASN A 153 -28.02 6.59 38.22
N GLN A 154 -27.68 7.56 39.07
CA GLN A 154 -26.99 8.79 38.66
C GLN A 154 -25.56 8.54 38.17
N ALA A 155 -24.83 7.58 38.75
CA ALA A 155 -23.49 7.21 38.30
C ALA A 155 -23.52 6.62 36.89
N GLU A 156 -24.46 5.72 36.60
CA GLU A 156 -24.67 5.19 35.26
C GLU A 156 -25.09 6.27 34.27
N LEU A 157 -25.93 7.23 34.67
CA LEU A 157 -26.32 8.35 33.81
C LEU A 157 -25.11 9.16 33.36
N LEU A 158 -24.17 9.45 34.25
CA LEU A 158 -22.93 10.15 33.92
C LEU A 158 -22.06 9.36 32.93
N VAL A 159 -21.90 8.06 33.15
CA VAL A 159 -21.18 7.17 32.21
C VAL A 159 -21.83 7.20 30.83
N GLN A 160 -23.16 7.14 30.75
CA GLN A 160 -23.87 7.17 29.47
C GLN A 160 -23.79 8.54 28.78
N LYS A 161 -23.76 9.65 29.55
CA LYS A 161 -23.51 11.00 29.02
C LYS A 161 -22.12 11.09 28.37
N ASN A 162 -21.09 10.59 29.06
CA ASN A 162 -19.72 10.57 28.53
C ASN A 162 -19.61 9.74 27.24
N ARG A 163 -20.23 8.55 27.21
CA ARG A 163 -20.29 7.71 26.00
C ARG A 163 -20.93 8.44 24.82
N VAL A 164 -21.98 9.22 25.03
CA VAL A 164 -22.58 9.98 23.93
C VAL A 164 -21.72 11.15 23.50
N ASN A 165 -21.05 11.83 24.43
CA ASN A 165 -20.10 12.88 24.04
C ASN A 165 -18.97 12.29 23.19
N ASP A 166 -18.44 11.14 23.57
CA ASP A 166 -17.45 10.41 22.76
C ASP A 166 -17.98 10.01 21.38
N ILE A 167 -19.21 9.48 21.29
CA ILE A 167 -19.87 9.21 20.00
C ILE A 167 -19.97 10.48 19.15
N LYS A 168 -20.36 11.62 19.74
CA LYS A 168 -20.47 12.89 19.00
C LYS A 168 -19.12 13.37 18.50
N THR A 169 -18.06 13.24 19.30
CA THR A 169 -16.68 13.57 18.91
C THR A 169 -16.22 12.69 17.75
N LYS A 170 -16.42 11.37 17.84
CA LYS A 170 -16.11 10.44 16.74
C LYS A 170 -16.91 10.74 15.48
N LEU A 171 -18.16 11.17 15.59
CA LEU A 171 -18.95 11.63 14.45
C LEU A 171 -18.38 12.88 13.80
N VAL A 172 -17.83 13.82 14.57
CA VAL A 172 -17.14 15.00 14.00
C VAL A 172 -15.91 14.56 13.22
N ALA A 173 -15.07 13.71 13.80
CA ALA A 173 -13.87 13.20 13.15
C ALA A 173 -14.20 12.43 11.86
N PHE A 174 -15.22 11.58 11.90
CA PHE A 174 -15.69 10.84 10.73
C PHE A 174 -16.20 11.76 9.61
N VAL A 175 -16.95 12.81 9.94
CA VAL A 175 -17.37 13.81 8.95
C VAL A 175 -16.15 14.53 8.35
N ALA A 176 -15.16 14.90 9.16
CA ALA A 176 -13.94 15.52 8.66
C ALA A 176 -13.16 14.58 7.72
N PHE A 177 -13.00 13.31 8.13
CA PHE A 177 -12.32 12.29 7.32
C PHE A 177 -13.00 12.06 5.97
N THR A 178 -14.32 11.80 5.98
CA THR A 178 -15.08 11.57 4.74
C THR A 178 -15.12 12.79 3.82
N THR A 179 -15.04 14.00 4.39
CA THR A 179 -14.95 15.24 3.60
C THR A 179 -13.57 15.37 2.96
N ALA A 180 -12.50 15.12 3.70
CA ALA A 180 -11.12 15.18 3.19
C ALA A 180 -10.85 14.13 2.10
N ASN A 181 -11.52 12.97 2.18
CA ASN A 181 -11.31 11.84 1.28
C ASN A 181 -12.46 11.62 0.30
N ALA A 182 -13.30 12.63 0.06
CA ALA A 182 -14.54 12.47 -0.70
C ALA A 182 -14.36 11.94 -2.14
N SER A 183 -13.23 12.23 -2.79
CA SER A 183 -12.89 11.71 -4.12
C SER A 183 -12.42 10.26 -4.13
N LYS A 184 -11.94 9.77 -2.99
CA LYS A 184 -11.43 8.40 -2.80
C LYS A 184 -12.48 7.46 -2.24
N ILE A 185 -13.58 8.01 -1.71
CA ILE A 185 -14.68 7.24 -1.15
C ILE A 185 -15.76 6.95 -2.19
N THR A 186 -15.83 5.71 -2.63
CA THR A 186 -16.90 5.23 -3.51
C THR A 186 -18.17 5.02 -2.70
N VAL A 187 -19.32 5.39 -3.27
CA VAL A 187 -20.64 5.06 -2.71
C VAL A 187 -21.50 4.37 -3.75
N THR A 188 -22.29 3.40 -3.31
CA THR A 188 -23.29 2.73 -4.13
C THR A 188 -24.58 3.55 -4.17
N GLY A 189 -25.22 3.59 -5.35
CA GLY A 189 -26.48 4.30 -5.58
C GLY A 189 -26.32 5.74 -6.11
N THR A 190 -27.43 6.48 -6.14
CA THR A 190 -27.50 7.82 -6.77
C THR A 190 -27.32 8.97 -5.80
N VAL A 191 -27.16 8.69 -4.50
CA VAL A 191 -27.05 9.73 -3.46
C VAL A 191 -25.58 10.11 -3.27
N PRO A 192 -25.21 11.39 -3.42
CA PRO A 192 -23.83 11.83 -3.19
C PRO A 192 -23.35 11.53 -1.76
N LEU A 193 -22.08 11.14 -1.62
CA LEU A 193 -21.45 10.84 -0.32
C LEU A 193 -21.67 11.96 0.71
N ALA A 194 -21.44 13.22 0.33
CA ALA A 194 -21.62 14.37 1.21
C ALA A 194 -23.05 14.45 1.78
N THR A 195 -24.06 14.18 0.94
CA THR A 195 -25.48 14.14 1.35
C THR A 195 -25.74 12.99 2.30
N LEU A 196 -25.16 11.82 2.02
CA LEU A 196 -25.34 10.61 2.84
C LEU A 196 -24.71 10.79 4.23
N VAL A 197 -23.47 11.28 4.30
CA VAL A 197 -22.74 11.56 5.55
C VAL A 197 -23.46 12.65 6.35
N SER A 198 -23.86 13.76 5.72
CA SER A 198 -24.58 14.85 6.37
C SER A 198 -25.91 14.39 6.98
N ASN A 199 -26.70 13.63 6.22
CA ASN A 199 -27.96 13.06 6.69
C ASN A 199 -27.75 12.08 7.84
N THR A 200 -26.72 11.24 7.76
CA THR A 200 -26.38 10.30 8.83
C THR A 200 -26.00 11.04 10.10
N ASN A 201 -25.09 12.02 10.02
CA ASN A 201 -24.69 12.85 11.15
C ASN A 201 -25.89 13.55 11.82
N LYS A 202 -26.76 14.19 11.01
CA LYS A 202 -27.98 14.84 11.48
C LYS A 202 -28.91 13.86 12.20
N ARG A 203 -29.13 12.67 11.64
CA ARG A 203 -29.99 11.62 12.22
C ARG A 203 -29.43 11.07 13.52
N VAL A 204 -28.13 10.75 13.57
CA VAL A 204 -27.49 10.22 14.77
C VAL A 204 -27.48 11.28 15.88
N ARG A 205 -27.08 12.52 15.60
CA ARG A 205 -27.11 13.60 16.62
C ARG A 205 -28.52 13.86 17.15
N LYS A 206 -29.54 13.85 16.28
CA LYS A 206 -30.95 14.00 16.70
C LYS A 206 -31.41 12.83 17.57
N ALA A 207 -31.01 11.62 17.22
CA ALA A 207 -31.32 10.40 17.97
C ALA A 207 -30.58 10.33 19.31
N LEU A 208 -29.42 10.95 19.44
CA LEU A 208 -28.61 10.99 20.66
C LEU A 208 -28.75 12.32 21.42
N LYS A 209 -29.92 12.97 21.35
CA LYS A 209 -30.21 14.15 22.20
C LYS A 209 -30.48 13.70 23.64
N PHE A 210 -29.94 14.45 24.61
CA PHE A 210 -30.10 14.21 26.04
C PHE A 210 -30.89 15.35 26.69
N ASN A 211 -31.62 15.06 27.76
CA ASN A 211 -31.96 16.05 28.77
C ASN A 211 -31.37 15.59 30.12
N ASP A 212 -31.16 16.53 31.05
CA ASP A 212 -30.56 16.22 32.35
C ASP A 212 -31.47 15.41 33.27
N ARG A 213 -32.76 15.34 32.95
CA ARG A 213 -33.77 14.72 33.82
C ARG A 213 -33.93 13.22 33.59
N ASN A 214 -33.61 12.68 32.41
CA ASN A 214 -33.58 11.24 32.11
C ASN A 214 -32.93 10.96 30.74
N PHE A 215 -32.32 9.79 30.56
CA PHE A 215 -31.86 9.26 29.25
C PHE A 215 -33.00 9.06 28.21
N GLY A 216 -34.20 9.54 28.47
CA GLY A 216 -35.44 9.23 27.77
C GLY A 216 -35.56 9.75 26.33
N LYS A 217 -34.58 10.51 25.82
CA LYS A 217 -34.57 11.01 24.43
C LYS A 217 -33.59 10.26 23.51
N VAL A 218 -32.78 9.35 24.04
CA VAL A 218 -31.84 8.57 23.23
C VAL A 218 -32.57 7.48 22.48
N ASN A 219 -32.70 7.65 21.17
CA ASN A 219 -33.28 6.66 20.27
C ASN A 219 -32.15 5.86 19.58
N LYS A 220 -31.59 4.92 20.33
CA LYS A 220 -30.54 4.00 19.85
C LYS A 220 -30.91 3.29 18.54
N PRO A 221 -32.13 2.72 18.36
CA PRO A 221 -32.52 2.10 17.10
C PRO A 221 -32.40 3.05 15.89
N LYS A 222 -32.84 4.30 16.04
CA LYS A 222 -32.79 5.30 14.97
C LYS A 222 -31.37 5.72 14.61
N ALA A 223 -30.49 5.85 15.61
CA ALA A 223 -29.07 6.10 15.38
C ALA A 223 -28.42 4.92 14.62
N LYS A 224 -28.69 3.68 15.06
CA LYS A 224 -28.18 2.45 14.41
C LYS A 224 -28.68 2.33 12.97
N GLN A 225 -29.96 2.60 12.72
CA GLN A 225 -30.53 2.55 11.38
C GLN A 225 -29.85 3.55 10.42
N ALA A 226 -29.54 4.76 10.89
CA ALA A 226 -28.82 5.74 10.08
C ALA A 226 -27.42 5.26 9.73
N LEU A 227 -26.66 4.73 10.71
CA LEU A 227 -25.31 4.20 10.49
C LEU A 227 -25.31 2.97 9.58
N ASN A 228 -26.27 2.05 9.75
CA ASN A 228 -26.39 0.88 8.87
C ASN A 228 -26.65 1.27 7.41
N LYS A 229 -27.45 2.32 7.17
CA LYS A 229 -27.69 2.82 5.80
C LYS A 229 -26.44 3.41 5.17
N LEU A 230 -25.61 4.09 5.97
CA LEU A 230 -24.33 4.62 5.52
C LEU A 230 -23.32 3.49 5.23
N ILE A 231 -23.19 2.53 6.16
CA ILE A 231 -22.30 1.36 6.04
C ILE A 231 -22.67 0.48 4.83
N ALA A 232 -23.95 0.37 4.50
CA ALA A 232 -24.36 -0.41 3.33
C ALA A 232 -24.10 0.31 1.99
N ALA A 233 -23.80 1.61 2.05
CA ALA A 233 -23.63 2.45 0.87
C ALA A 233 -22.17 2.77 0.56
N ILE A 234 -21.30 2.84 1.57
CA ILE A 234 -19.84 2.90 1.42
C ILE A 234 -19.32 1.47 1.20
#